data_AF-A0A9P3PZX8-F1
#
_entry.id   AF-A0A9P3PZX8-F1
#
_cell.length_a   1.000
_cell.length_b   1.000
_cell.length_c   1.000
_cell.angle_alpha   90.00
_cell.angle_beta   90.00
_cell.angle_gamma   90.00
#
_symmetry.space_group_name_H-M   'P 1'
#
loop_
_entity.id
_entity.type
_entity.pdbx_description
1 polymer ?
#
loop_
_entity_poly.entity_id
_entity_poly.type
_entity_poly.pdbx_seq_one_letter_code
_entity_poly.pdbx_strand_id
1 'polypeptide(L)'
;MGPRVRERSKTFFGTWTTVTNGIAHDQYGDVEGPLIFESNVYPGVWHLWVDDISPQGYVPFETGNITSGAWTHSNGYTLPTSPRHGTVFPVTAAEAANLASIV
;
A
#
# COMPACT_ATOMS: atom_id res chain seq x y z
N MET A 1 -17.42 -7.38 0.45
CA MET A 1 -17.00 -5.98 0.26
C MET A 1 -16.94 -5.73 -1.24
N GLY A 2 -16.79 -4.49 -1.70
CA GLY A 2 -16.61 -4.21 -3.13
C GLY A 2 -15.13 -4.31 -3.54
N PRO A 3 -14.82 -4.46 -4.84
CA PRO A 3 -13.45 -4.43 -5.34
C PRO A 3 -12.77 -3.10 -4.99
N ARG A 4 -11.45 -3.11 -4.73
CA ARG A 4 -10.73 -1.88 -4.40
C ARG A 4 -10.61 -0.99 -5.63
N VAL A 5 -11.28 0.16 -5.55
CA VAL A 5 -11.29 1.20 -6.57
C VAL A 5 -10.17 2.19 -6.26
N ARG A 6 -9.42 2.56 -7.29
CA ARG A 6 -8.57 3.74 -7.25
C ARG A 6 -9.17 4.81 -8.13
N GLU A 7 -9.31 6.00 -7.58
CA GLU A 7 -9.87 7.15 -8.28
C GLU A 7 -8.89 8.33 -8.26
N ARG A 8 -9.09 9.26 -9.17
CA ARG A 8 -8.33 10.52 -9.21
C ARG A 8 -9.24 11.70 -9.49
N SER A 9 -8.88 12.83 -8.92
CA SER A 9 -9.47 14.14 -9.20
C SER A 9 -8.37 15.20 -9.18
N LYS A 10 -8.60 16.32 -9.87
CA LYS A 10 -7.72 17.49 -9.79
C LYS A 10 -7.90 18.27 -8.49
N THR A 11 -9.02 18.09 -7.80
CA THR A 11 -9.37 18.77 -6.55
C THR A 11 -10.09 17.83 -5.60
N PHE A 12 -9.98 18.07 -4.30
CA PHE A 12 -10.61 17.21 -3.29
C PHE A 12 -12.15 17.12 -3.45
N PHE A 13 -12.80 18.25 -3.74
CA PHE A 13 -14.26 18.33 -3.98
C PHE A 13 -14.65 18.26 -5.46
N GLY A 14 -13.74 17.79 -6.33
CA GLY A 14 -13.97 17.77 -7.78
C GLY A 14 -14.73 16.53 -8.26
N THR A 15 -14.84 16.41 -9.58
CA THR A 15 -15.27 15.16 -10.22
C THR A 15 -14.16 14.12 -10.12
N TRP A 16 -14.49 12.97 -9.54
CA TRP A 16 -13.60 11.83 -9.45
C TRP A 16 -13.76 10.93 -10.69
N THR A 17 -12.64 10.44 -11.20
CA THR A 17 -12.60 9.48 -12.30
C THR A 17 -11.91 8.22 -11.81
N THR A 18 -12.57 7.08 -12.01
CA THR A 18 -11.97 5.76 -11.75
C THR A 18 -10.74 5.57 -12.64
N VAL A 19 -9.61 5.19 -12.01
CA VAL A 19 -8.35 4.84 -12.67
C VAL A 19 -8.26 3.34 -12.87
N THR A 20 -8.57 2.58 -11.82
CA THR A 20 -8.58 1.12 -11.84
C THR A 20 -9.55 0.58 -10.79
N ASN A 21 -9.97 -0.67 -10.95
CA ASN A 21 -10.83 -1.39 -10.02
C ASN A 21 -10.32 -2.82 -9.84
N GLY A 22 -10.65 -3.45 -8.71
CA GLY A 22 -10.30 -4.84 -8.46
C GLY A 22 -8.82 -5.05 -8.12
N ILE A 23 -8.13 -4.04 -7.59
CA ILE A 23 -6.76 -4.23 -7.12
C ILE A 23 -6.72 -5.37 -6.10
N ALA A 24 -5.81 -6.34 -6.31
CA ALA A 24 -5.62 -7.56 -5.53
C ALA A 24 -6.80 -8.56 -5.53
N HIS A 25 -7.94 -8.22 -6.12
CA HIS A 25 -9.16 -9.02 -5.99
C HIS A 25 -9.06 -10.41 -6.62
N ASP A 26 -8.43 -10.53 -7.79
CA ASP A 26 -8.30 -11.81 -8.49
C ASP A 26 -7.46 -12.85 -7.71
N GLN A 27 -6.60 -12.39 -6.81
CA GLN A 27 -5.67 -13.24 -6.06
C GLN A 27 -6.09 -13.45 -4.60
N TYR A 28 -6.67 -12.42 -3.97
CA TYR A 28 -6.96 -12.40 -2.53
C TYR A 28 -8.44 -12.18 -2.21
N GLY A 29 -9.30 -11.98 -3.22
CA GLY A 29 -10.71 -11.64 -3.02
C GLY A 29 -10.88 -10.28 -2.36
N ASP A 30 -11.69 -10.23 -1.29
CA ASP A 30 -11.92 -9.01 -0.53
C ASP A 30 -10.75 -8.70 0.42
N VAL A 31 -9.99 -7.66 0.09
CA VAL A 31 -8.93 -7.07 0.93
C VAL A 31 -9.38 -5.75 1.53
N GLU A 32 -8.76 -5.22 2.59
CA GLU A 32 -9.07 -3.92 3.21
C GLU A 32 -7.83 -3.06 3.55
N GLY A 33 -8.03 -1.96 4.30
CA GLY A 33 -6.96 -1.16 4.89
C GLY A 33 -5.80 -0.75 3.96
N PRO A 34 -6.05 -0.13 2.78
CA PRO A 34 -4.99 0.18 1.84
C PRO A 34 -4.02 1.22 2.40
N LEU A 35 -2.71 0.96 2.28
CA LEU A 35 -1.63 1.88 2.60
C LEU A 35 -0.83 2.19 1.34
N ILE A 36 -0.68 3.48 1.01
CA ILE A 36 0.12 3.92 -0.14
C ILE A 36 1.21 4.87 0.31
N PHE A 37 2.46 4.60 -0.11
CA PHE A 37 3.62 5.41 0.24
C PHE A 37 4.73 5.25 -0.80
N GLU A 38 5.58 6.25 -0.94
CA GLU A 38 6.75 6.20 -1.83
C GLU A 38 7.88 5.39 -1.19
N SER A 39 8.67 4.71 -2.02
CA SER A 39 9.84 3.95 -1.57
C SER A 39 10.93 4.87 -1.04
N ASN A 40 11.50 4.53 0.12
CA ASN A 40 12.69 5.20 0.66
C ASN A 40 13.99 4.84 -0.09
N VAL A 41 13.97 3.79 -0.92
CA VAL A 41 15.17 3.26 -1.61
C VAL A 41 15.14 3.58 -3.10
N TYR A 42 13.96 3.52 -3.72
CA TYR A 42 13.80 3.67 -5.17
C TYR A 42 12.86 4.83 -5.50
N PRO A 43 13.39 6.05 -5.75
CA PRO A 43 12.57 7.22 -6.09
C PRO A 43 11.61 6.95 -7.25
N GLY A 44 10.36 7.37 -7.12
CA GLY A 44 9.31 7.12 -8.12
C GLY A 44 8.68 5.73 -8.09
N VAL A 45 9.17 4.80 -7.26
CA VAL A 45 8.48 3.55 -6.94
C VAL A 45 7.54 3.79 -5.77
N TRP A 46 6.29 3.40 -5.93
CA TRP A 46 5.26 3.49 -4.92
C TRP A 46 4.84 2.10 -4.46
N HIS A 47 4.64 1.94 -3.17
CA HIS A 47 4.09 0.75 -2.57
C HIS A 47 2.59 0.93 -2.29
N LEU A 48 1.81 -0.12 -2.51
CA LEU A 48 0.43 -0.25 -2.07
C LEU A 48 0.32 -1.54 -1.27
N TRP A 49 0.08 -1.46 0.04
CA TRP A 49 -0.18 -2.63 0.86
C TRP A 49 -1.68 -2.73 1.10
N VAL A 50 -2.24 -3.93 0.95
CA VAL A 50 -3.64 -4.22 1.23
C VAL A 50 -3.74 -5.32 2.27
N ASP A 51 -4.66 -5.21 3.21
CA ASP A 51 -4.88 -6.21 4.26
C ASP A 51 -5.80 -7.32 3.73
N ASP A 52 -5.26 -8.49 3.41
CA ASP A 52 -6.08 -9.66 3.08
C ASP A 52 -6.83 -10.08 4.35
N ILE A 53 -8.16 -9.99 4.39
CA ILE A 53 -8.99 -10.32 5.56
C ILE A 53 -8.84 -11.81 5.96
N SER A 54 -8.40 -12.66 5.03
CA SER A 54 -7.97 -14.05 5.27
C SER A 54 -6.59 -14.08 5.97
N PRO A 55 -6.05 -15.21 6.49
CA PRO A 55 -5.10 -15.19 7.61
C PRO A 55 -3.73 -14.50 7.36
N GLN A 56 -3.41 -14.12 6.13
CA GLN A 56 -2.10 -13.59 5.74
C GLN A 56 -1.78 -12.18 6.30
N GLY A 57 -2.75 -11.26 6.33
CA GLY A 57 -2.50 -9.86 6.69
C GLY A 57 -2.07 -9.02 5.49
N TYR A 58 -1.19 -8.04 5.71
CA TYR A 58 -0.74 -7.18 4.61
C TYR A 58 -0.09 -7.95 3.46
N VAL A 59 -0.58 -7.66 2.25
CA VAL A 59 -0.07 -8.08 0.95
C VAL A 59 0.49 -6.85 0.22
N PRO A 60 1.80 -6.76 0.03
CA PRO A 60 2.46 -5.66 -0.68
C PRO A 60 2.37 -5.75 -2.21
N PHE A 61 2.09 -4.61 -2.82
CA PHE A 61 2.21 -4.35 -4.25
C PHE A 61 3.08 -3.12 -4.49
N GLU A 62 3.58 -2.97 -5.71
CA GLU A 62 4.37 -1.82 -6.14
C GLU A 62 4.05 -1.36 -7.57
N THR A 63 4.40 -0.11 -7.87
CA THR A 63 4.31 0.46 -9.22
C THR A 63 5.40 1.51 -9.43
N GLY A 64 5.98 1.53 -10.63
CA GLY A 64 6.85 2.62 -11.09
C GLY A 64 6.09 3.77 -11.77
N ASN A 65 4.77 3.64 -11.93
CA ASN A 65 3.93 4.69 -12.49
C ASN A 65 2.65 4.82 -11.67
N ILE A 66 2.71 5.69 -10.66
CA ILE A 66 1.56 5.95 -9.80
C ILE A 66 0.35 6.46 -10.58
N THR A 67 0.43 6.98 -11.80
CA THR A 67 -0.78 7.46 -12.50
C THR A 67 -1.56 6.37 -13.24
N SER A 68 -0.96 5.19 -13.44
CA SER A 68 -1.46 4.15 -14.35
C SER A 68 -2.58 3.28 -13.77
N GLY A 69 -2.62 3.11 -12.44
CA GLY A 69 -3.48 2.12 -11.79
C GLY A 69 -2.97 0.67 -11.91
N ALA A 70 -1.83 0.44 -12.56
CA ALA A 70 -1.19 -0.87 -12.62
C ALA A 70 -0.34 -1.09 -11.37
N TRP A 71 -0.62 -2.19 -10.67
CA TRP A 71 0.08 -2.62 -9.46
C TRP A 71 0.58 -4.05 -9.64
N THR A 72 1.82 -4.29 -9.28
CA THR A 72 2.47 -5.61 -9.35
C THR A 72 2.73 -6.11 -7.94
N HIS A 73 2.44 -7.38 -7.68
CA HIS A 73 2.74 -7.98 -6.37
C HIS A 73 4.24 -7.91 -6.07
N SER A 74 4.61 -7.34 -4.92
CA SER A 74 6.02 -7.24 -4.52
C SER A 74 6.54 -8.61 -4.07
N ASN A 75 7.82 -8.89 -4.30
CA ASN A 75 8.45 -10.15 -3.90
C ASN A 75 9.55 -9.92 -2.87
N GLY A 76 9.89 -10.94 -2.09
CA GLY A 76 11.03 -10.89 -1.16
C GLY A 76 10.84 -9.96 0.06
N TYR A 77 9.60 -9.65 0.42
CA TYR A 77 9.30 -8.86 1.62
C TYR A 77 9.22 -9.74 2.88
N THR A 78 9.46 -9.14 4.03
CA THR A 78 9.26 -9.76 5.36
C THR A 78 8.45 -8.80 6.20
N LEU A 79 7.37 -9.30 6.80
CA LEU A 79 6.52 -8.54 7.71
C LEU A 79 6.43 -9.26 9.07
N PRO A 80 6.08 -8.53 10.16
CA PRO A 80 5.75 -9.14 11.44
C PRO A 80 4.60 -10.15 11.32
N THR A 81 4.43 -11.02 12.31
CA THR A 81 3.32 -11.99 12.34
C THR A 81 1.96 -11.28 12.39
N SER A 82 1.08 -11.56 11.43
CA SER A 82 -0.27 -10.97 11.31
C SER A 82 -0.31 -9.43 11.40
N PRO A 83 0.35 -8.71 10.49
CA PRO A 83 0.30 -7.25 10.45
C PRO A 83 -1.03 -6.83 9.80
N ARG A 84 -1.82 -6.02 10.50
CA ARG A 84 -3.20 -5.69 10.12
C ARG A 84 -3.47 -4.20 10.26
N HIS A 85 -4.27 -3.66 9.33
CA HIS A 85 -4.97 -2.37 9.40
C HIS A 85 -4.22 -1.24 10.15
N GLY A 86 -2.93 -1.10 9.89
CA GLY A 86 -2.04 -0.11 10.49
C GLY A 86 -1.84 1.10 9.60
N THR A 87 -0.67 1.73 9.71
CA THR A 87 -0.25 2.78 8.77
C THR A 87 1.27 2.84 8.67
N VAL A 88 1.78 3.35 7.56
CA VAL A 88 3.21 3.60 7.38
C VAL A 88 3.49 5.07 7.68
N PHE A 89 4.27 5.32 8.73
CA PHE A 89 4.72 6.66 9.06
C PHE A 89 6.16 6.87 8.56
N PRO A 90 6.41 7.96 7.80
CA PRO A 90 7.77 8.36 7.51
C PRO A 90 8.44 8.83 8.81
N VAL A 91 9.64 8.33 9.06
CA VAL A 91 10.49 8.77 10.17
C VAL A 91 11.84 9.19 9.62
N THR A 92 12.48 10.14 10.30
CA THR A 92 13.85 10.53 10.01
C THR A 92 14.83 9.43 10.41
N ALA A 93 16.05 9.48 9.87
CA ALA A 93 17.11 8.55 10.25
C ALA A 93 17.44 8.62 11.75
N ALA A 94 17.37 9.83 12.35
CA ALA A 94 17.61 10.02 13.78
C ALA A 94 16.50 9.38 14.64
N GLU A 95 15.22 9.55 14.26
CA GLU A 95 14.10 8.89 14.94
C GLU A 95 14.19 7.36 14.83
N ALA A 96 14.52 6.85 13.65
CA ALA A 96 14.73 5.41 13.45
C ALA A 96 15.86 4.85 14.33
N ALA A 97 16.99 5.57 14.42
CA ALA A 97 18.10 5.18 15.29
C ALA A 97 17.70 5.18 16.77
N ASN A 98 16.94 6.19 17.21
CA ASN A 98 16.44 6.27 18.57
C ASN A 98 15.50 5.09 18.88
N LEU A 99 14.57 4.76 17.98
CA LEU A 99 13.66 3.62 18.16
C LEU A 99 14.41 2.29 18.27
N ALA A 100 15.45 2.10 17.44
CA ALA A 100 16.26 0.88 17.44
C ALA A 100 17.10 0.71 18.71
N SER A 101 17.34 1.77 19.49
CA SER A 101 18.07 1.70 20.77
C SER A 101 17.20 1.31 21.98
N ILE A 102 15.88 1.17 21.79
CA ILE A 102 14.93 0.87 22.88
C ILE A 102 14.79 -0.66 23.11
N VAL A 103 15.33 -1.48 22.21
CA VAL A 103 15.28 -2.96 22.26
C VAL A 103 16.51 -3.60 22.88
#